data_AF-A0A7C8ZEP6-F1
#
_entry.id   AF-A0A7C8ZEP6-F1
#
_cell.length_a   1.000
_cell.length_b   1.000
_cell.length_c   1.000
_cell.angle_alpha   90.00
_cell.angle_beta   90.00
_cell.angle_gamma   90.00
#
_symmetry.space_group_name_H-M   'P 1'
#
loop_
_entity.id
_entity.type
_entity.pdbx_description
1 polymer ?
#
loop_
_entity_poly.entity_id
_entity_poly.type
_entity_poly.pdbx_seq_one_letter_code
_entity_poly.pdbx_strand_id
1 'polypeptide(L)'
;TTLSTLEIDQIVEAPFPQWCKENVHRSHVFNDERQLWLQQIAEGPLTIVQPFNGYKVHGIRFHTRARSARKKTYSCGVLVKGTTSGAAGGVDYYGVLDEVLRVEYPGEPIKRCVLFRCDWFDPSQPRGTRYSNINCTFEVN
;
A
#
# COMPACT_ATOMS: atom_id res chain seq x y z
N THR A 1 -11.65 2.26 -31.25
CA THR A 1 -10.34 1.81 -30.73
C THR A 1 -10.40 1.87 -29.23
N THR A 2 -10.50 0.74 -28.54
CA THR A 2 -10.52 0.68 -27.07
C THR A 2 -9.08 0.66 -26.57
N LEU A 3 -8.71 1.65 -25.74
CA LEU A 3 -7.42 1.68 -25.06
C LEU A 3 -7.31 0.47 -24.12
N SER A 4 -6.14 -0.14 -24.06
CA SER A 4 -5.82 -1.18 -23.10
C SER A 4 -5.76 -0.63 -21.67
N THR A 5 -5.91 -1.48 -20.66
CA THR A 5 -5.84 -1.08 -19.25
C THR A 5 -4.53 -0.36 -18.92
N LEU A 6 -3.41 -0.81 -19.48
CA LEU A 6 -2.10 -0.17 -19.30
C LEU A 6 -2.04 1.25 -19.89
N GLU A 7 -2.68 1.47 -21.04
CA GLU A 7 -2.74 2.81 -21.65
C GLU A 7 -3.66 3.73 -20.85
N ILE A 8 -4.75 3.21 -20.28
CA ILE A 8 -5.63 3.94 -19.37
C ILE A 8 -4.88 4.32 -18.10
N ASP A 9 -4.17 3.37 -17.49
CA ASP A 9 -3.39 3.61 -16.27
C ASP A 9 -2.34 4.69 -16.53
N GLN A 10 -1.60 4.64 -17.65
CA GLN A 10 -0.64 5.69 -18.01
C GLN A 10 -1.27 7.07 -18.20
N ILE A 11 -2.42 7.14 -18.87
CA ILE A 11 -3.14 8.40 -19.12
C ILE A 11 -3.70 8.99 -17.83
N VAL A 12 -4.08 8.15 -16.86
CA VAL A 12 -4.63 8.60 -15.58
C VAL A 12 -3.52 8.91 -14.57
N GLU A 13 -2.51 8.06 -14.46
CA GLU A 13 -1.45 8.18 -13.46
C GLU A 13 -0.50 9.34 -13.74
N ALA A 14 -0.15 9.60 -15.00
CA ALA A 14 0.78 10.69 -15.33
C ALA A 14 0.27 12.10 -14.93
N PRO A 15 -0.98 12.50 -15.22
CA PRO A 15 -1.51 13.80 -14.80
C PRO A 15 -1.99 13.83 -13.35
N PHE A 16 -2.23 12.66 -12.73
CA PHE A 16 -2.83 12.58 -11.40
C PHE A 16 -2.08 13.38 -10.32
N PRO A 17 -0.74 13.32 -10.17
CA PRO A 17 -0.04 14.07 -9.12
C PRO A 17 -0.30 15.58 -9.21
N GLN A 18 -0.19 16.15 -10.43
CA GLN A 18 -0.41 17.57 -10.65
C GLN A 18 -1.88 17.95 -10.41
N TRP A 19 -2.80 17.15 -10.94
CA TRP A 19 -4.24 17.35 -10.70
C TRP A 19 -4.58 17.28 -9.22
N CYS A 20 -4.04 16.30 -8.49
CA CYS A 20 -4.29 16.08 -7.07
C CYS A 20 -3.82 17.29 -6.26
N LYS A 21 -2.60 17.76 -6.50
CA LYS A 21 -2.06 18.99 -5.92
C LYS A 21 -2.99 20.17 -6.17
N GLU A 22 -3.32 20.46 -7.42
CA GLU A 22 -4.18 21.59 -7.75
C GLU A 22 -5.57 21.49 -7.12
N ASN A 23 -6.18 20.31 -7.16
CA ASN A 23 -7.52 20.07 -6.66
C ASN A 23 -7.58 20.15 -5.13
N VAL A 24 -6.60 19.59 -4.41
CA VAL A 24 -6.52 19.67 -2.94
C VAL A 24 -6.28 21.09 -2.45
N HIS A 25 -5.48 21.88 -3.18
CA HIS A 25 -5.25 23.28 -2.82
C HIS A 25 -6.47 24.18 -3.12
N ARG A 26 -7.27 23.85 -4.14
CA ARG A 26 -8.50 24.59 -4.48
C ARG A 26 -9.72 24.19 -3.64
N SER A 27 -9.74 22.96 -3.13
CA SER A 27 -10.85 22.44 -2.31
C SER A 27 -10.57 22.62 -0.82
N HIS A 28 -11.63 22.75 -0.02
CA HIS A 28 -11.55 22.77 1.44
C HIS A 28 -12.46 21.67 1.97
N VAL A 29 -11.86 20.52 2.29
CA VAL A 29 -12.59 19.31 2.73
C VAL A 29 -12.74 19.29 4.25
N PHE A 30 -11.74 19.83 4.95
CA PHE A 30 -11.71 19.89 6.41
C PHE A 30 -11.55 21.33 6.88
N ASN A 31 -12.21 21.69 7.97
CA ASN A 31 -12.11 23.02 8.58
C ASN A 31 -11.05 23.07 9.71
N ASP A 32 -10.11 22.13 9.73
CA ASP A 32 -9.10 21.97 10.76
C ASP A 32 -7.72 21.60 10.18
N GLU A 33 -6.77 21.24 11.04
CA GLU A 33 -5.38 20.90 10.65
C GLU A 33 -5.26 19.78 9.61
N ARG A 34 -6.29 18.94 9.45
CA ARG A 34 -6.29 17.86 8.44
C ARG A 34 -6.25 18.42 7.02
N GLN A 35 -6.80 19.61 6.79
CA GLN A 35 -6.72 20.26 5.49
C GLN A 35 -5.26 20.60 5.14
N LEU A 36 -4.51 21.13 6.12
CA LEU A 36 -3.10 21.42 5.93
C LEU A 36 -2.31 20.13 5.67
N TRP A 37 -2.60 19.06 6.39
CA TRP A 37 -1.95 17.76 6.16
C TRP A 37 -2.27 17.20 4.77
N LEU A 38 -3.50 17.34 4.31
CA LEU A 38 -3.90 16.90 2.98
C LEU A 38 -3.13 17.67 1.90
N GLN A 39 -2.99 18.99 2.05
CA GLN A 39 -2.18 19.83 1.16
C GLN A 39 -0.71 19.41 1.18
N GLN A 40 -0.12 19.19 2.35
CA GLN A 40 1.26 18.70 2.51
C GLN A 40 1.49 17.33 1.83
N ILE A 41 0.50 16.43 1.88
CA ILE A 41 0.57 15.14 1.18
C ILE A 41 0.48 15.34 -0.34
N ALA A 42 -0.37 16.27 -0.79
CA ALA A 42 -0.56 16.54 -2.21
C ALA A 42 0.66 17.20 -2.88
N GLU A 43 1.55 17.83 -2.10
CA GLU A 43 2.86 18.30 -2.57
C GLU A 43 3.81 17.15 -2.97
N GLY A 44 3.49 15.91 -2.57
CA GLY A 44 4.31 14.74 -2.81
C GLY A 44 5.38 14.53 -1.74
N PRO A 45 5.99 13.33 -1.70
CA PRO A 45 7.01 13.01 -0.74
C PRO A 45 8.32 13.75 -1.06
N LEU A 46 9.09 14.06 -0.02
CA LEU A 46 10.49 14.41 -0.14
C LEU A 46 11.25 13.27 -0.84
N THR A 47 12.33 13.61 -1.55
CA THR A 47 13.15 12.65 -2.29
C THR A 47 13.96 11.71 -1.41
N ILE A 48 13.78 11.79 -0.08
CA ILE A 48 14.45 10.96 0.91
C ILE A 48 13.57 9.74 1.17
N VAL A 49 14.10 8.58 0.82
CA VAL A 49 13.47 7.28 1.06
C VAL A 49 14.34 6.48 2.01
N GLN A 50 13.74 5.92 3.06
CA GLN A 50 14.43 5.04 3.99
C GLN A 50 13.89 3.61 3.89
N PRO A 51 14.70 2.64 3.43
CA PRO A 51 14.28 1.24 3.37
C PRO A 51 14.42 0.53 4.73
N PHE A 52 13.55 -0.47 4.96
CA PHE A 52 13.58 -1.33 6.14
C PHE A 52 13.41 -2.80 5.76
N ASN A 53 14.08 -3.68 6.51
CA ASN A 53 13.96 -5.14 6.37
C ASN A 53 12.79 -5.75 7.18
N GLY A 54 11.99 -4.89 7.82
CA GLY A 54 10.84 -5.27 8.61
C GLY A 54 10.24 -4.09 9.35
N TYR A 55 8.98 -4.22 9.73
CA TYR A 55 8.21 -3.14 10.36
C TYR A 55 7.23 -3.70 11.38
N LYS A 56 6.92 -2.93 12.44
CA LYS A 56 6.01 -3.36 13.50
C LYS A 56 4.71 -2.56 13.42
N VAL A 57 3.59 -3.24 13.23
CA VAL A 57 2.23 -2.65 13.22
C VAL A 57 1.43 -3.30 14.35
N HIS A 58 0.89 -2.50 15.27
CA HIS A 58 0.05 -2.98 16.39
C HIS A 58 0.62 -4.17 17.17
N GLY A 59 1.93 -4.17 17.46
CA GLY A 59 2.55 -5.30 18.18
C GLY A 59 3.13 -6.39 17.28
N ILE A 60 2.61 -6.54 16.06
CA ILE A 60 2.98 -7.59 15.11
C ILE A 60 4.15 -7.11 14.24
N ARG A 61 5.18 -7.95 14.13
CA ARG A 61 6.37 -7.65 13.32
C ARG A 61 6.30 -8.37 11.98
N PHE A 62 6.35 -7.59 10.91
CA PHE A 62 6.49 -8.03 9.55
C PHE A 62 7.96 -7.95 9.13
N HIS A 63 8.39 -8.88 8.29
CA HIS A 63 9.72 -8.96 7.72
C HIS A 63 9.61 -9.06 6.21
N THR A 64 10.54 -8.43 5.50
CA THR A 64 10.62 -8.65 4.05
C THR A 64 10.91 -10.13 3.76
N ARG A 65 10.46 -10.62 2.61
CA ARG A 65 10.67 -12.01 2.16
C ARG A 65 12.14 -12.42 2.29
N ALA A 66 13.05 -11.55 1.84
CA ALA A 66 14.49 -11.75 1.95
C ALA A 66 14.98 -11.87 3.40
N ARG A 67 14.40 -11.10 4.33
CA ARG A 67 14.75 -11.14 5.75
C ARG A 67 14.20 -12.40 6.44
N SER A 68 12.98 -12.80 6.08
CA SER A 68 12.25 -13.96 6.61
C SER A 68 12.86 -15.28 6.17
N ALA A 69 13.43 -15.36 4.97
CA ALA A 69 14.05 -16.58 4.45
C ALA A 69 15.16 -17.16 5.34
N ARG A 70 15.78 -16.32 6.19
CA ARG A 70 16.83 -16.71 7.15
C ARG A 70 16.31 -16.97 8.57
N LYS A 71 14.99 -17.10 8.75
CA LYS A 71 14.33 -17.23 10.05
C LYS A 71 13.48 -18.50 10.11
N LYS A 72 13.24 -18.97 11.34
CA LYS A 72 12.38 -20.13 11.61
C LYS A 72 10.92 -19.86 11.25
N THR A 73 10.47 -18.61 11.36
CA THR A 73 9.12 -18.17 11.03
C THR A 73 9.15 -17.20 9.85
N TYR A 74 8.31 -17.47 8.84
CA TYR A 74 8.16 -16.63 7.65
C TYR A 74 7.14 -15.52 7.91
N SER A 75 7.52 -14.50 8.66
CA SER A 75 6.65 -13.35 8.97
C SER A 75 6.61 -12.32 7.83
N CYS A 76 6.49 -12.77 6.58
CA CYS A 76 6.39 -11.92 5.40
C CYS A 76 4.98 -11.88 4.77
N GLY A 77 4.02 -12.65 5.29
CA GLY A 77 2.63 -12.56 4.84
C GLY A 77 1.97 -11.25 5.30
N VAL A 78 1.19 -10.64 4.41
CA VAL A 78 0.39 -9.44 4.66
C VAL A 78 -1.06 -9.72 4.27
N LEU A 79 -2.00 -9.26 5.10
CA LEU A 79 -3.44 -9.30 4.86
C LEU A 79 -3.96 -7.87 4.96
N VAL A 80 -4.68 -7.43 3.92
CA VAL A 80 -5.38 -6.14 3.89
C VAL A 80 -6.86 -6.43 3.71
N LYS A 81 -7.67 -5.94 4.65
CA LYS A 81 -9.11 -6.09 4.57
C LYS A 81 -9.68 -5.20 3.48
N GLY A 82 -10.51 -5.78 2.61
CA GLY A 82 -11.21 -5.01 1.59
C GLY A 82 -12.22 -4.06 2.23
N THR A 83 -12.27 -2.81 1.78
CA THR A 83 -13.17 -1.78 2.32
C THR A 83 -14.43 -1.54 1.48
N THR A 84 -14.67 -2.35 0.44
CA THR A 84 -15.81 -2.17 -0.47
C THR A 84 -17.14 -2.35 0.26
N SER A 85 -17.78 -1.25 0.59
CA SER A 85 -19.16 -1.17 1.09
C SER A 85 -20.15 -1.38 -0.05
N GLY A 86 -20.36 -2.64 -0.44
CA GLY A 86 -21.37 -3.06 -1.41
C GLY A 86 -21.91 -4.45 -1.05
N ALA A 87 -23.02 -4.85 -1.69
CA ALA A 87 -23.74 -6.11 -1.40
C ALA A 87 -22.90 -7.40 -1.57
N ALA A 88 -21.70 -7.30 -2.14
CA ALA A 88 -20.79 -8.43 -2.37
C ALA A 88 -19.79 -8.67 -1.21
N GLY A 89 -19.74 -7.80 -0.19
CA GLY A 89 -18.68 -7.84 0.83
C GLY A 89 -17.32 -7.41 0.25
N GLY A 90 -16.46 -6.82 1.09
CA GLY A 90 -15.09 -6.51 0.69
C GLY A 90 -14.30 -7.80 0.45
N VAL A 91 -13.50 -7.86 -0.61
CA VAL A 91 -12.56 -8.97 -0.81
C VAL A 91 -11.27 -8.68 -0.06
N ASP A 92 -10.84 -9.61 0.78
CA ASP A 92 -9.58 -9.52 1.51
C ASP A 92 -8.40 -9.82 0.57
N TYR A 93 -7.37 -8.99 0.66
CA TYR A 93 -6.17 -9.09 -0.16
C TYR A 93 -5.04 -9.70 0.66
N TYR A 94 -4.41 -10.73 0.09
CA TYR A 94 -3.25 -11.37 0.66
C TYR A 94 -2.04 -11.04 -0.20
N GLY A 95 -0.87 -10.93 0.42
CA GLY A 95 0.37 -10.76 -0.31
C GLY A 95 1.59 -11.14 0.49
N VAL A 96 2.73 -11.15 -0.18
CA VAL A 96 4.03 -11.36 0.46
C VAL A 96 4.85 -10.09 0.39
N LEU A 97 5.29 -9.60 1.55
CA LEU A 97 6.05 -8.38 1.70
C LEU A 97 7.46 -8.51 1.13
N ASP A 98 7.77 -7.74 0.09
CA ASP A 98 9.11 -7.70 -0.51
C ASP A 98 9.93 -6.52 0.01
N GLU A 99 9.29 -5.37 0.24
CA GLU A 99 9.99 -4.15 0.61
C GLU A 99 9.15 -3.27 1.54
N VAL A 100 9.82 -2.62 2.49
CA VAL A 100 9.23 -1.59 3.34
C VAL A 100 10.01 -0.30 3.13
N LEU A 101 9.31 0.76 2.75
CA LEU A 101 9.88 2.09 2.57
C LEU A 101 9.22 3.06 3.53
N ARG A 102 10.00 3.98 4.11
CA ARG A 102 9.47 5.17 4.77
C ARG A 102 9.79 6.39 3.93
N VAL A 103 8.77 7.18 3.67
CA VAL A 103 8.88 8.47 3.00
C VAL A 103 8.43 9.57 3.94
N GLU A 104 8.94 10.77 3.72
CA GLU A 104 8.58 11.96 4.48
C GLU A 104 7.89 12.96 3.55
N TYR A 105 6.91 13.71 4.08
CA TYR A 105 6.22 14.76 3.36
C TYR A 105 6.64 16.13 3.91
N PRO A 106 6.70 17.18 3.07
CA PRO A 106 7.05 18.52 3.49
C PRO A 106 6.04 19.07 4.51
N GLY A 107 6.51 19.99 5.37
CA GLY A 107 5.67 20.67 6.36
C GLY A 107 6.13 20.48 7.81
N GLU A 108 5.52 21.23 8.71
CA GLU A 108 5.76 21.15 10.16
C GLU A 108 4.45 20.79 10.88
N PRO A 109 4.41 19.71 11.67
CA PRO A 109 5.47 18.70 11.83
C PRO A 109 5.61 17.81 10.60
N ILE A 110 6.84 17.39 10.30
CA ILE A 110 7.14 16.44 9.21
C ILE A 110 6.30 15.18 9.38
N LYS A 111 5.52 14.85 8.34
CA LYS A 111 4.70 13.64 8.30
C LYS A 111 5.47 12.51 7.65
N ARG A 112 5.32 11.30 8.20
CA ARG A 112 5.98 10.09 7.68
C ARG A 112 4.95 9.07 7.25
N CYS A 113 5.13 8.51 6.07
CA CYS A 113 4.32 7.40 5.57
C CYS A 113 5.21 6.17 5.40
N VAL A 114 4.68 5.00 5.72
CA VAL A 114 5.36 3.72 5.52
C VAL A 114 4.61 2.94 4.46
N LEU A 115 5.31 2.64 3.37
CA LEU A 115 4.80 1.94 2.20
C LEU A 115 5.28 0.49 2.25
N PHE A 116 4.36 -0.43 1.98
CA PHE A 116 4.63 -1.86 1.92
C PHE A 116 4.48 -2.28 0.45
N ARG A 117 5.58 -2.66 -0.18
CA ARG A 117 5.54 -3.27 -1.51
C ARG A 117 5.36 -4.77 -1.33
N CYS A 118 4.22 -5.26 -1.77
CA CYS A 118 3.86 -6.66 -1.67
C CYS A 118 3.64 -7.25 -3.06
N ASP A 119 3.99 -8.51 -3.19
CA ASP A 119 3.54 -9.38 -4.27
C ASP A 119 2.15 -9.92 -3.89
N TRP A 120 1.12 -9.35 -4.51
CA TRP A 120 -0.29 -9.60 -4.15
C TRP A 120 -0.85 -10.82 -4.88
N PHE A 121 -1.66 -11.61 -4.17
CA PHE A 121 -2.41 -12.69 -4.77
C PHE A 121 -3.65 -12.16 -5.51
N ASP A 122 -3.96 -12.75 -6.67
CA ASP A 122 -5.15 -12.44 -7.45
C ASP A 122 -6.43 -12.87 -6.69
N PRO A 123 -7.29 -11.91 -6.28
CA PRO A 123 -8.48 -12.20 -5.50
C PRO A 123 -9.68 -12.67 -6.36
N SER A 124 -9.57 -12.62 -7.70
CA SER A 124 -10.69 -12.84 -8.61
C SER A 124 -11.04 -14.31 -8.86
N GLN A 125 -10.15 -15.24 -8.51
CA GLN A 125 -10.35 -16.66 -8.77
C GLN A 125 -11.11 -17.35 -7.62
N PRO A 126 -12.24 -18.03 -7.90
CA PRO A 126 -12.99 -18.73 -6.88
C PRO A 126 -12.24 -20.03 -6.57
N ARG A 127 -11.63 -20.09 -5.39
CA ARG A 127 -11.11 -21.30 -4.72
C ARG A 127 -9.73 -21.78 -5.18
N GLY A 128 -8.79 -21.71 -4.24
CA GLY A 128 -7.58 -22.52 -4.28
C GLY A 128 -6.55 -22.05 -3.25
N THR A 129 -6.13 -22.94 -2.36
CA THR A 129 -4.89 -22.79 -1.60
C THR A 129 -3.74 -22.82 -2.59
N ARG A 130 -3.11 -21.67 -2.88
CA ARG A 130 -1.87 -21.66 -3.67
C ARG A 130 -0.70 -21.97 -2.74
N TYR A 131 -0.12 -23.15 -2.91
CA TYR A 131 1.17 -23.48 -2.33
C TYR A 131 2.23 -22.57 -2.96
N SER A 132 2.83 -21.71 -2.14
CA SER A 132 4.09 -21.08 -2.51
C SER A 132 5.18 -22.16 -2.43
N ASN A 133 6.20 -22.13 -3.30
CA ASN A 133 7.40 -23.00 -3.20
C ASN A 133 8.19 -22.80 -1.89
N ILE A 134 7.77 -21.84 -1.08
CA ILE A 134 8.13 -21.62 0.31
C ILE A 134 6.99 -22.24 1.13
N ASN A 135 7.23 -23.35 1.84
CA ASN A 135 6.27 -24.08 2.69
C ASN A 135 5.55 -23.14 3.70
N CYS A 136 4.54 -22.41 3.24
CA CYS A 136 3.73 -21.49 4.02
C CYS A 136 2.28 -21.68 3.56
N THR A 137 1.59 -22.59 4.24
CA THR A 137 0.14 -22.73 4.14
C THR A 137 -0.50 -21.63 4.97
N PHE A 138 -1.28 -20.76 4.33
CA PHE A 138 -2.19 -19.86 5.03
C PHE A 138 -3.56 -20.53 5.00
N GLU A 139 -4.03 -21.02 6.14
CA GLU A 139 -5.43 -21.41 6.31
C GLU A 139 -6.25 -20.15 6.56
N VAL A 140 -7.30 -19.98 5.76
CA VAL A 140 -8.34 -18.97 5.96
C VAL A 140 -9.52 -19.71 6.56
N ASN A 141 -9.85 -19.41 7.82
CA ASN A 141 -11.06 -19.89 8.48
C ASN A 141 -12.29 -19.12 8.00
#